data_AF-A0A6G0WYN3-F1
#
_entry.id   AF-A0A6G0WYN3-F1
#
_cell.length_a   1.000
_cell.length_b   1.000
_cell.length_c   1.000
_cell.angle_alpha   90.00
_cell.angle_beta   90.00
_cell.angle_gamma   90.00
#
_symmetry.space_group_name_H-M   'P 1'
#
loop_
_entity.id
_entity.type
_entity.pdbx_description
1 polymer ?
#
loop_
_entity_poly.entity_id
_entity_poly.type
_entity_poly.pdbx_seq_one_letter_code
_entity_poly.pdbx_strand_id
1 'polypeptide(L)'
;MFTSITATLVAFAATAYGHGQLVDPLATFKPNVDVTAFCDTMNGPKVLPGDQYNNSPQYNSAAFTAHFKNSSYVDLKSFISANGGRVPLARVLPQAPHAKPFPSDNIVKWHHGAGEGFTPSHTGPCELWCDNTRVYQNDDCAANVPTGGMTVTSTACANAKQLTIYWLALHNPDWQIYINCVPLTSGGGAPTPSTSSSPVTQPPATSRPSSSSQPPATPRPSSQTPVTSRPTPSTMYGQCGGQGYTGPTSCQQGLVCKQYSPYYSQCVPS
;
A
#
# COMPACT_ATOMS: atom_id res chain seq x y z
N MET A 1 -62.20 -7.01 22.90
CA MET A 1 -61.08 -6.11 23.21
C MET A 1 -59.79 -6.89 22.97
N PHE A 2 -59.10 -6.65 21.86
CA PHE A 2 -57.78 -7.25 21.60
C PHE A 2 -56.80 -6.11 21.38
N THR A 3 -55.96 -5.86 22.39
CA THR A 3 -54.93 -4.82 22.37
C THR A 3 -53.71 -5.39 21.65
N SER A 4 -53.47 -4.96 20.41
CA SER A 4 -52.22 -5.31 19.70
C SER A 4 -51.07 -4.47 20.25
N ILE A 5 -50.07 -5.13 20.81
CA ILE A 5 -48.81 -4.50 21.23
C ILE A 5 -47.86 -4.57 20.02
N THR A 6 -47.72 -3.46 19.31
CA THR A 6 -46.69 -3.29 18.28
C THR A 6 -45.35 -3.06 18.96
N ALA A 7 -44.51 -4.09 19.04
CA ALA A 7 -43.12 -3.97 19.44
C ALA A 7 -42.35 -3.24 18.32
N THR A 8 -41.95 -2.00 18.56
CA THR A 8 -41.10 -1.24 17.64
C THR A 8 -39.67 -1.77 17.75
N LEU A 9 -39.25 -2.58 16.77
CA LEU A 9 -37.85 -2.98 16.63
C LEU A 9 -37.05 -1.74 16.20
N VAL A 10 -36.37 -1.10 17.16
CA VAL A 10 -35.40 -0.05 16.85
C VAL A 10 -34.18 -0.75 16.23
N ALA A 11 -34.15 -0.79 14.90
CA ALA A 11 -32.95 -1.17 14.17
C ALA A 11 -31.89 -0.09 14.44
N PHE A 12 -30.99 -0.36 15.39
CA PHE A 12 -29.72 0.34 15.44
C PHE A 12 -28.99 -0.04 14.16
N ALA A 13 -29.09 0.81 13.14
CA ALA A 13 -28.14 0.79 12.05
C ALA A 13 -26.78 1.05 12.72
N ALA A 14 -25.99 -0.02 12.89
CA ALA A 14 -24.57 0.14 13.15
C ALA A 14 -24.07 0.98 11.98
N THR A 15 -23.77 2.25 12.26
CA THR A 15 -22.99 3.06 11.35
C THR A 15 -21.65 2.36 11.29
N ALA A 16 -21.48 1.48 10.31
CA ALA A 16 -20.18 1.00 9.92
C ALA A 16 -19.42 2.23 9.44
N TYR A 17 -18.74 2.89 10.38
CA TYR A 17 -17.75 3.91 10.11
C TYR A 17 -16.55 3.17 9.51
N GLY A 18 -16.69 2.80 8.24
CA GLY A 18 -15.69 2.11 7.46
C GLY A 18 -14.79 3.12 6.81
N HIS A 19 -13.95 3.81 7.59
CA HIS A 19 -12.81 4.50 7.02
C HIS A 19 -11.65 4.74 8.02
N GLY A 20 -10.43 4.92 7.51
CA GLY A 20 -9.24 4.47 8.23
C GLY A 20 -8.30 5.47 8.90
N GLN A 21 -7.70 5.03 10.00
CA GLN A 21 -6.76 5.77 10.82
C GLN A 21 -5.64 4.91 11.41
N LEU A 22 -4.53 5.56 11.79
CA LEU A 22 -3.56 4.96 12.70
C LEU A 22 -4.16 4.82 14.10
N VAL A 23 -4.15 3.61 14.65
CA VAL A 23 -4.66 3.29 16.00
C VAL A 23 -3.54 2.93 16.98
N ASP A 24 -2.36 2.56 16.49
CA ASP A 24 -1.17 2.31 17.30
C ASP A 24 0.09 2.73 16.51
N PRO A 25 0.73 3.86 16.84
CA PRO A 25 0.28 4.84 17.81
C PRO A 25 -0.96 5.59 17.30
N LEU A 26 -1.89 5.95 18.19
CA LEU A 26 -3.15 6.59 17.82
C LEU A 26 -2.95 8.01 17.26
N ALA A 27 -3.42 8.26 16.04
CA ALA A 27 -3.45 9.59 15.46
C ALA A 27 -4.48 10.49 16.16
N THR A 28 -4.13 11.76 16.35
CA THR A 28 -5.07 12.77 16.85
C THR A 28 -5.54 13.65 15.70
N PHE A 29 -6.85 13.74 15.53
CA PHE A 29 -7.49 14.52 14.48
C PHE A 29 -8.01 15.86 15.00
N LYS A 30 -8.14 16.85 14.11
CA LYS A 30 -8.77 18.13 14.42
C LYS A 30 -10.24 17.92 14.79
N PRO A 31 -10.84 18.79 15.64
CA PRO A 31 -12.26 18.72 15.90
C PRO A 31 -13.08 18.82 14.61
N ASN A 32 -14.24 18.15 14.58
CA ASN A 32 -15.21 18.19 13.48
C ASN A 32 -14.69 17.72 12.12
N VAL A 33 -13.56 16.99 12.07
CA VAL A 33 -13.19 16.27 10.86
C VAL A 33 -13.80 14.88 10.90
N ASP A 34 -14.29 14.46 9.74
CA ASP A 34 -14.48 13.04 9.51
C ASP A 34 -13.10 12.38 9.54
N VAL A 35 -12.75 11.74 10.67
CA VAL A 35 -11.49 11.00 10.90
C VAL A 35 -11.29 9.84 9.94
N THR A 36 -12.37 9.57 9.23
CA THR A 36 -12.65 8.38 8.50
C THR A 36 -12.41 8.74 7.00
N ALA A 37 -12.84 9.90 6.51
CA ALA A 37 -12.59 10.33 5.13
C ALA A 37 -11.11 10.30 4.68
N PHE A 38 -10.88 9.92 3.42
CA PHE A 38 -9.61 10.12 2.71
C PHE A 38 -9.25 11.62 2.67
N CYS A 39 -7.95 11.93 2.57
CA CYS A 39 -7.49 13.31 2.68
C CYS A 39 -7.52 14.09 1.35
N ASP A 40 -7.38 13.39 0.21
CA ASP A 40 -7.46 13.98 -1.14
C ASP A 40 -7.69 12.90 -2.20
N THR A 41 -7.90 13.29 -3.46
CA THR A 41 -7.98 12.39 -4.62
C THR A 41 -6.94 12.70 -5.69
N MET A 42 -6.63 11.71 -6.52
CA MET A 42 -5.67 11.83 -7.61
C MET A 42 -6.16 11.11 -8.86
N ASN A 43 -6.17 11.79 -10.01
CA ASN A 43 -6.57 11.16 -11.27
C ASN A 43 -5.44 10.27 -11.82
N GLY A 44 -5.57 8.96 -11.60
CA GLY A 44 -4.57 7.95 -11.89
C GLY A 44 -4.03 7.96 -13.32
N PRO A 45 -4.89 7.85 -14.35
CA PRO A 45 -4.46 7.87 -15.75
C PRO A 45 -3.66 9.13 -16.13
N LYS A 46 -3.94 10.27 -15.48
CA LYS A 46 -3.22 11.52 -15.70
C LYS A 46 -1.84 11.55 -15.03
N VAL A 47 -1.74 11.06 -13.79
CA VAL A 47 -0.51 11.18 -12.98
C VAL A 47 0.47 10.02 -13.17
N LEU A 48 -0.03 8.86 -13.63
CA LEU A 48 0.74 7.67 -13.91
C LEU A 48 0.13 6.99 -15.15
N PRO A 49 0.39 7.54 -16.35
CA PRO A 49 -0.21 7.05 -17.59
C PRO A 49 0.25 5.63 -17.92
N GLY A 50 -0.60 4.90 -18.64
CA GLY A 50 -0.32 3.53 -19.09
C GLY A 50 -1.50 2.58 -18.92
N ASP A 51 -2.45 2.93 -18.06
CA ASP A 51 -3.71 2.20 -17.84
C ASP A 51 -4.85 3.19 -17.56
N GLN A 52 -6.09 2.73 -17.66
CA GLN A 52 -7.30 3.46 -17.27
C GLN A 52 -7.65 3.28 -15.80
N TYR A 53 -7.13 2.23 -15.14
CA TYR A 53 -7.38 1.93 -13.72
C TYR A 53 -8.88 1.86 -13.38
N ASN A 54 -9.69 1.36 -14.31
CA ASN A 54 -11.15 1.28 -14.21
C ASN A 54 -11.67 -0.17 -14.12
N ASN A 55 -10.81 -1.07 -13.63
CA ASN A 55 -11.12 -2.49 -13.47
C ASN A 55 -11.22 -2.84 -11.97
N SER A 56 -11.14 -4.13 -11.62
CA SER A 56 -11.10 -4.57 -10.22
C SER A 56 -9.99 -3.87 -9.42
N PRO A 57 -10.17 -3.65 -8.10
CA PRO A 57 -9.14 -3.05 -7.27
C PRO A 57 -7.78 -3.76 -7.39
N GLN A 58 -7.78 -5.09 -7.40
CA GLN A 58 -6.57 -5.90 -7.51
C GLN A 58 -5.85 -5.69 -8.85
N TYR A 59 -6.60 -5.64 -9.95
CA TYR A 59 -6.05 -5.32 -11.27
C TYR A 59 -5.42 -3.93 -11.26
N ASN A 60 -6.15 -2.92 -10.77
CA ASN A 60 -5.67 -1.55 -10.75
C ASN A 60 -4.40 -1.41 -9.88
N SER A 61 -4.30 -2.19 -8.80
CA SER A 61 -3.12 -2.21 -7.92
C SER A 61 -1.91 -2.86 -8.58
N ALA A 62 -2.12 -3.95 -9.33
CA ALA A 62 -1.08 -4.56 -10.14
C ALA A 62 -0.63 -3.63 -11.29
N ALA A 63 -1.56 -2.97 -11.96
CA ALA A 63 -1.28 -1.99 -13.01
C ALA A 63 -0.48 -0.81 -12.45
N PHE A 64 -0.90 -0.25 -11.30
CA PHE A 64 -0.17 0.82 -10.63
C PHE A 64 1.25 0.37 -10.34
N THR A 65 1.42 -0.80 -9.73
CA THR A 65 2.73 -1.34 -9.36
C THR A 65 3.65 -1.47 -10.58
N ALA A 66 3.12 -1.97 -11.71
CA ALA A 66 3.88 -2.10 -12.95
C ALA A 66 4.29 -0.75 -13.53
N HIS A 67 3.37 0.21 -13.61
CA HIS A 67 3.67 1.54 -14.15
C HIS A 67 4.55 2.37 -13.21
N PHE A 68 4.37 2.24 -11.89
CA PHE A 68 5.15 2.91 -10.88
C PHE A 68 6.62 2.50 -10.92
N LYS A 69 6.90 1.19 -11.09
CA LYS A 69 8.26 0.65 -11.26
C LYS A 69 8.97 1.20 -12.51
N ASN A 70 8.22 1.60 -13.52
CA ASN A 70 8.75 2.21 -14.75
C ASN A 70 8.75 3.75 -14.70
N SER A 71 8.29 4.34 -13.61
CA SER A 71 8.27 5.78 -13.41
C SER A 71 9.60 6.29 -12.84
N SER A 72 9.74 7.61 -12.72
CA SER A 72 10.88 8.24 -12.03
C SER A 72 10.73 8.31 -10.52
N TYR A 73 9.58 7.90 -9.97
CA TYR A 73 9.33 7.94 -8.54
C TYR A 73 9.95 6.73 -7.84
N VAL A 74 10.61 6.98 -6.73
CA VAL A 74 11.32 5.95 -5.95
C VAL A 74 10.49 5.42 -4.78
N ASP A 75 9.48 6.18 -4.36
CA ASP A 75 8.63 5.87 -3.22
C ASP A 75 7.26 6.53 -3.34
N LEU A 76 6.29 5.96 -2.63
CA LEU A 76 4.89 6.40 -2.67
C LEU A 76 4.75 7.82 -2.10
N LYS A 77 5.52 8.14 -1.04
CA LYS A 77 5.54 9.48 -0.44
C LYS A 77 5.83 10.58 -1.47
N SER A 78 6.89 10.44 -2.27
CA SER A 78 7.30 11.42 -3.28
C SER A 78 6.29 11.50 -4.42
N PHE A 79 5.74 10.36 -4.85
CA PHE A 79 4.67 10.31 -5.85
C PHE A 79 3.42 11.05 -5.41
N ILE A 80 2.92 10.75 -4.21
CA ILE A 80 1.75 11.39 -3.64
C ILE A 80 2.01 12.90 -3.48
N SER A 81 3.16 13.28 -2.94
CA SER A 81 3.53 14.68 -2.71
C SER A 81 3.59 15.50 -4.01
N ALA A 82 4.05 14.91 -5.11
CA ALA A 82 4.14 15.59 -6.40
C ALA A 82 2.78 15.78 -7.11
N ASN A 83 1.80 14.91 -6.84
CA ASN A 83 0.61 14.78 -7.70
C ASN A 83 -0.75 15.02 -7.02
N GLY A 84 -0.77 15.35 -5.73
CA GLY A 84 -2.06 15.62 -5.04
C GLY A 84 -2.06 15.45 -3.52
N GLY A 85 -0.93 15.11 -2.90
CA GLY A 85 -0.83 14.83 -1.47
C GLY A 85 -0.39 16.02 -0.60
N ARG A 86 -1.02 17.18 -0.74
CA ARG A 86 -0.65 18.37 0.07
C ARG A 86 -1.16 18.31 1.52
N VAL A 87 -1.74 17.19 1.94
CA VAL A 87 -2.63 17.13 3.11
C VAL A 87 -2.10 16.35 4.34
N PRO A 88 -0.79 16.20 4.64
CA PRO A 88 -0.41 15.61 5.93
C PRO A 88 -0.90 16.43 7.14
N LEU A 89 -1.12 17.75 7.01
CA LEU A 89 -1.32 18.67 8.15
C LEU A 89 -2.75 19.23 8.28
N ALA A 90 -3.63 18.99 7.31
CA ALA A 90 -4.95 19.65 7.33
C ALA A 90 -5.95 18.95 8.27
N ARG A 91 -5.84 17.63 8.50
CA ARG A 91 -6.82 16.84 9.28
C ARG A 91 -6.31 16.32 10.62
N VAL A 92 -5.03 16.03 10.72
CA VAL A 92 -4.38 15.58 11.96
C VAL A 92 -3.74 16.75 12.70
N LEU A 93 -3.55 16.61 14.01
CA LEU A 93 -2.88 17.56 14.90
C LEU A 93 -1.41 17.12 15.08
N PRO A 94 -0.46 17.66 14.31
CA PRO A 94 0.92 17.19 14.24
C PRO A 94 1.81 17.74 15.38
N GLN A 95 1.21 18.22 16.47
CA GLN A 95 1.92 19.02 17.47
C GLN A 95 2.25 18.21 18.74
N ALA A 96 3.29 18.63 19.44
CA ALA A 96 3.83 17.98 20.63
C ALA A 96 2.81 17.57 21.72
N PRO A 97 1.72 18.33 21.99
CA PRO A 97 0.70 17.89 22.96
C PRO A 97 0.00 16.57 22.60
N HIS A 98 0.09 16.15 21.33
CA HIS A 98 -0.49 14.91 20.82
C HIS A 98 0.56 13.83 20.58
N ALA A 99 1.81 14.05 21.03
CA ALA A 99 2.88 13.11 20.84
C ALA A 99 2.58 11.78 21.52
N LYS A 100 2.86 10.68 20.82
CA LYS A 100 2.70 9.31 21.32
C LYS A 100 4.04 8.59 21.33
N PRO A 101 4.27 7.63 22.24
CA PRO A 101 5.43 6.75 22.12
C PRO A 101 5.30 5.91 20.85
N PHE A 102 6.44 5.50 20.29
CA PHE A 102 6.45 4.46 19.27
C PHE A 102 5.98 3.12 19.87
N PRO A 103 5.24 2.27 19.14
CA PRO A 103 4.75 1.00 19.68
C PRO A 103 5.89 0.12 20.19
N SER A 104 5.78 -0.36 21.43
CA SER A 104 6.82 -1.18 22.07
C SER A 104 6.97 -2.56 21.46
N ASP A 105 5.92 -3.06 20.80
CA ASP A 105 5.88 -4.33 20.08
C ASP A 105 6.44 -4.21 18.65
N ASN A 106 6.89 -3.03 18.23
CA ASN A 106 7.36 -2.74 16.88
C ASN A 106 6.28 -2.89 15.78
N ILE A 107 5.00 -2.86 16.13
CA ILE A 107 3.90 -3.02 15.17
C ILE A 107 3.07 -1.73 15.11
N VAL A 108 3.13 -1.04 13.98
CA VAL A 108 2.24 0.07 13.68
C VAL A 108 0.91 -0.49 13.18
N LYS A 109 -0.22 -0.01 13.73
CA LYS A 109 -1.55 -0.54 13.41
C LYS A 109 -2.41 0.52 12.72
N TRP A 110 -2.92 0.16 11.55
CA TRP A 110 -3.94 0.90 10.81
C TRP A 110 -5.27 0.17 10.92
N HIS A 111 -6.36 0.89 11.15
CA HIS A 111 -7.70 0.34 11.05
C HIS A 111 -8.55 1.15 10.07
N HIS A 112 -9.30 0.49 9.20
CA HIS A 112 -10.35 1.07 8.37
C HIS A 112 -11.71 1.13 9.08
N GLY A 113 -11.84 0.55 10.28
CA GLY A 113 -13.08 0.60 11.07
C GLY A 113 -12.85 0.01 12.46
N ALA A 114 -13.92 -0.17 13.25
CA ALA A 114 -13.79 -0.79 14.57
C ALA A 114 -13.32 -2.26 14.44
N GLY A 115 -12.02 -2.49 14.62
CA GLY A 115 -11.40 -3.82 14.55
C GLY A 115 -11.13 -4.36 13.13
N GLU A 116 -11.30 -3.54 12.10
CA GLU A 116 -10.98 -3.89 10.71
C GLU A 116 -9.66 -3.23 10.31
N GLY A 117 -8.72 -4.01 9.74
CA GLY A 117 -7.47 -3.50 9.17
C GLY A 117 -7.69 -2.76 7.85
N PHE A 118 -6.87 -3.03 6.84
CA PHE A 118 -7.13 -2.48 5.50
C PHE A 118 -8.33 -3.19 4.85
N THR A 119 -9.22 -2.43 4.18
CA THR A 119 -10.41 -3.03 3.56
C THR A 119 -10.10 -3.64 2.18
N PRO A 120 -10.55 -4.86 1.86
CA PRO A 120 -10.24 -5.53 0.58
C PRO A 120 -10.77 -4.82 -0.67
N SER A 121 -11.73 -3.90 -0.51
CA SER A 121 -12.25 -3.09 -1.60
C SER A 121 -11.30 -1.94 -1.98
N HIS A 122 -10.30 -1.62 -1.14
CA HIS A 122 -9.37 -0.50 -1.31
C HIS A 122 -7.93 -0.98 -1.45
N THR A 123 -7.69 -1.91 -2.36
CA THR A 123 -6.32 -2.40 -2.62
C THR A 123 -5.40 -1.29 -3.12
N GLY A 124 -4.12 -1.44 -2.81
CA GLY A 124 -3.08 -0.53 -3.28
C GLY A 124 -1.95 -0.34 -2.28
N PRO A 125 -0.90 0.39 -2.70
CA PRO A 125 0.36 0.44 -1.99
C PRO A 125 0.24 1.24 -0.69
N CYS A 126 1.05 0.86 0.30
CA CYS A 126 1.24 1.69 1.48
C CYS A 126 2.70 1.74 1.93
N GLU A 127 3.04 2.82 2.63
CA GLU A 127 4.35 3.06 3.21
C GLU A 127 4.23 3.66 4.61
N LEU A 128 5.15 3.28 5.50
CA LEU A 128 5.37 3.98 6.77
C LEU A 128 6.69 4.73 6.74
N TRP A 129 6.67 5.90 7.34
CA TRP A 129 7.79 6.81 7.39
C TRP A 129 8.00 7.32 8.81
N CYS A 130 9.24 7.22 9.28
CA CYS A 130 9.72 7.90 10.47
C CYS A 130 10.53 9.11 9.99
N ASP A 131 9.94 10.30 10.10
CA ASP A 131 10.37 11.55 9.45
C ASP A 131 10.66 11.38 7.94
N ASN A 132 11.93 11.25 7.59
CA ASN A 132 12.43 11.13 6.22
C ASN A 132 12.98 9.74 5.91
N THR A 133 12.81 8.78 6.82
CA THR A 133 13.24 7.40 6.65
C THR A 133 12.02 6.54 6.37
N ARG A 134 11.98 5.86 5.22
CA ARG A 134 10.96 4.84 4.96
C ARG A 134 11.28 3.60 5.78
N VAL A 135 10.31 3.17 6.58
CA VAL A 135 10.49 2.07 7.54
C VAL A 135 9.59 0.86 7.25
N TYR A 136 8.62 1.02 6.34
CA TYR A 136 7.79 -0.05 5.83
C TYR A 136 7.33 0.29 4.40
N GLN A 137 7.17 -0.72 3.56
CA GLN A 137 6.59 -0.61 2.23
C GLN A 137 5.92 -1.92 1.84
N ASN A 138 4.78 -1.82 1.16
CA ASN A 138 4.13 -2.96 0.52
C ASN A 138 3.35 -2.48 -0.72
N ASP A 139 3.33 -3.30 -1.78
CA ASP A 139 2.67 -2.99 -3.06
C ASP A 139 1.13 -3.06 -2.96
N ASP A 140 0.59 -3.83 -2.00
CA ASP A 140 -0.86 -3.92 -1.72
C ASP A 140 -1.14 -4.29 -0.25
N CYS A 141 -1.40 -3.28 0.58
CA CYS A 141 -1.60 -3.48 2.02
C CYS A 141 -2.94 -4.13 2.37
N ALA A 142 -3.98 -3.91 1.54
CA ALA A 142 -5.27 -4.57 1.75
C ALA A 142 -5.19 -6.08 1.50
N ALA A 143 -4.39 -6.50 0.51
CA ALA A 143 -4.17 -7.92 0.24
C ALA A 143 -3.20 -8.58 1.24
N ASN A 144 -2.10 -7.90 1.58
CA ASN A 144 -0.98 -8.53 2.28
C ASN A 144 -0.98 -8.29 3.79
N VAL A 145 -1.71 -7.29 4.27
CA VAL A 145 -1.76 -6.89 5.69
C VAL A 145 -3.21 -6.74 6.15
N PRO A 146 -4.08 -7.76 6.01
CA PRO A 146 -5.51 -7.61 6.27
C PRO A 146 -5.84 -7.20 7.71
N THR A 147 -4.95 -7.45 8.66
CA THR A 147 -5.08 -7.02 10.06
C THR A 147 -4.67 -5.55 10.29
N GLY A 148 -4.02 -4.92 9.31
CA GLY A 148 -3.48 -3.57 9.41
C GLY A 148 -2.20 -3.43 10.25
N GLY A 149 -1.65 -4.54 10.76
CA GLY A 149 -0.42 -4.55 11.54
C GLY A 149 0.84 -4.59 10.66
N MET A 150 1.60 -3.50 10.66
CA MET A 150 2.83 -3.34 9.89
C MET A 150 4.03 -3.36 10.84
N THR A 151 4.84 -4.42 10.75
CA THR A 151 6.06 -4.55 11.56
C THR A 151 7.14 -3.57 11.08
N VAL A 152 7.70 -2.81 12.02
CA VAL A 152 8.69 -1.76 11.77
C VAL A 152 9.86 -1.94 12.74
N THR A 153 11.10 -1.93 12.26
CA THR A 153 12.26 -1.93 13.15
C THR A 153 12.34 -0.61 13.95
N SER A 154 12.11 -0.64 15.26
CA SER A 154 12.12 0.58 16.12
C SER A 154 13.39 1.42 16.04
N THR A 155 14.54 0.81 15.77
CA THR A 155 15.81 1.54 15.60
C THR A 155 15.73 2.58 14.48
N ALA A 156 14.93 2.32 13.44
CA ALA A 156 14.71 3.27 12.34
C ALA A 156 13.86 4.50 12.78
N CYS A 157 13.20 4.43 13.93
CA CYS A 157 12.33 5.46 14.50
C CYS A 157 12.83 6.02 15.84
N ALA A 158 14.00 5.58 16.33
CA ALA A 158 14.48 5.87 17.69
C ALA A 158 14.54 7.36 18.05
N ASN A 159 14.79 8.22 17.05
CA ASN A 159 14.85 9.68 17.20
C ASN A 159 13.86 10.42 16.30
N ALA A 160 12.91 9.69 15.71
CA ALA A 160 11.95 10.29 14.80
C ALA A 160 10.99 11.18 15.58
N LYS A 161 10.63 12.32 14.99
CA LYS A 161 9.66 13.26 15.55
C LYS A 161 8.24 12.96 15.08
N GLN A 162 8.10 12.25 13.98
CA GLN A 162 6.83 11.97 13.37
C GLN A 162 6.82 10.59 12.70
N LEU A 163 5.78 9.81 12.98
CA LEU A 163 5.39 8.66 12.18
C LEU A 163 4.35 9.13 11.16
N THR A 164 4.46 8.73 9.90
CA THR A 164 3.49 9.01 8.85
C THR A 164 3.19 7.74 8.07
N ILE A 165 1.91 7.47 7.83
CA ILE A 165 1.46 6.46 6.87
C ILE A 165 0.98 7.15 5.59
N TYR A 166 1.33 6.54 4.47
CA TYR A 166 0.74 6.82 3.17
C TYR A 166 0.08 5.54 2.69
N TRP A 167 -1.19 5.60 2.30
CA TRP A 167 -1.89 4.52 1.62
C TRP A 167 -2.69 5.09 0.46
N LEU A 168 -2.59 4.45 -0.70
CA LEU A 168 -3.29 4.87 -1.91
C LEU A 168 -4.27 3.77 -2.31
N ALA A 169 -5.57 4.07 -2.27
CA ALA A 169 -6.60 3.13 -2.66
C ALA A 169 -6.93 3.28 -4.15
N LEU A 170 -6.82 2.18 -4.88
CA LEU A 170 -6.82 2.15 -6.35
C LEU A 170 -8.10 1.54 -6.94
N HIS A 171 -9.21 1.55 -6.20
CA HIS A 171 -10.45 0.86 -6.56
C HIS A 171 -11.26 1.54 -7.68
N ASN A 172 -10.86 2.75 -8.07
CA ASN A 172 -11.42 3.49 -9.20
C ASN A 172 -10.31 4.41 -9.79
N PRO A 173 -10.51 5.06 -10.97
CA PRO A 173 -9.47 5.89 -11.60
C PRO A 173 -9.09 7.17 -10.85
N ASP A 174 -9.97 7.69 -10.01
CA ASP A 174 -9.70 8.82 -9.10
C ASP A 174 -9.31 8.26 -7.73
N TRP A 175 -8.03 7.93 -7.60
CA TRP A 175 -7.46 7.27 -6.43
C TRP A 175 -7.66 8.08 -5.17
N GLN A 176 -8.00 7.39 -4.09
CA GLN A 176 -8.16 8.02 -2.78
C GLN A 176 -6.85 7.96 -2.00
N ILE A 177 -6.42 9.11 -1.51
CA ILE A 177 -5.19 9.27 -0.76
C ILE A 177 -5.52 9.23 0.73
N TYR A 178 -4.92 8.29 1.46
CA TYR A 178 -4.96 8.22 2.92
C TYR A 178 -3.59 8.60 3.47
N ILE A 179 -3.56 9.69 4.24
CA ILE A 179 -2.36 10.13 4.97
C ILE A 179 -2.77 10.36 6.42
N ASN A 180 -2.04 9.74 7.33
CA ASN A 180 -2.15 10.00 8.77
C ASN A 180 -0.74 10.22 9.31
N CYS A 181 -0.62 11.11 10.30
CA CYS A 181 0.63 11.28 11.01
C CYS A 181 0.42 11.37 12.51
N VAL A 182 1.44 10.92 13.25
CA VAL A 182 1.48 10.93 14.70
C VAL A 182 2.80 11.56 15.11
N PRO A 183 2.80 12.71 15.82
CA PRO A 183 4.02 13.18 16.44
C PRO A 183 4.50 12.13 17.45
N LEU A 184 5.80 11.86 17.47
CA LEU A 184 6.41 10.88 18.35
C LEU A 184 7.06 11.59 19.53
N THR A 185 6.86 11.05 20.73
CA THR A 185 7.68 11.44 21.88
C THR A 185 9.09 10.90 21.63
N SER A 186 10.08 11.78 21.46
CA SER A 186 11.49 11.39 21.39
C SER A 186 11.85 10.61 22.67
N GLY A 187 11.96 9.28 22.60
CA GLY A 187 12.16 8.47 23.81
C GLY A 187 11.70 7.01 23.73
N GLY A 188 11.71 6.38 22.55
CA GLY A 188 11.46 4.93 22.41
C GLY A 188 12.69 4.04 22.71
N GLY A 189 13.80 4.63 23.16
CA GLY A 189 15.00 3.91 23.59
C GLY A 189 15.15 3.99 25.10
N ALA A 190 15.28 2.84 25.76
CA ALA A 190 15.66 2.76 27.16
C ALA A 190 16.91 3.64 27.46
N PRO A 191 17.03 4.24 28.66
CA PRO A 191 18.16 5.10 28.98
C PRO A 191 19.43 4.26 29.09
N THR A 192 20.44 4.58 28.27
CA THR A 192 21.82 4.12 28.52
C THR A 192 22.75 5.34 28.46
N PRO A 193 23.72 5.48 29.38
CA PRO A 193 24.45 6.73 29.55
C PRO A 193 25.44 7.00 28.42
N SER A 194 25.53 8.27 28.05
CA SER A 194 26.47 8.84 27.10
C SER A 194 27.93 8.63 27.51
N THR A 195 28.79 8.34 26.54
CA THR A 195 30.21 8.74 26.60
C THR A 195 30.70 9.06 25.18
N SER A 196 30.92 10.35 24.91
CA SER A 196 31.74 10.87 23.81
C SER A 196 33.21 10.57 24.13
N SER A 197 34.18 10.39 23.22
CA SER A 197 34.52 11.15 22.00
C SER A 197 35.70 10.48 21.22
N SER A 198 35.65 10.56 19.88
CA SER A 198 36.66 10.59 18.77
C SER A 198 38.19 10.64 19.06
N PRO A 199 39.14 10.31 18.13
CA PRO A 199 39.14 10.74 16.70
C PRO A 199 39.77 9.85 15.58
N VAL A 200 39.28 10.10 14.35
CA VAL A 200 39.92 10.24 13.00
C VAL A 200 41.18 9.44 12.61
N THR A 201 41.13 8.70 11.49
CA THR A 201 42.19 8.70 10.43
C THR A 201 41.62 8.26 9.06
N GLN A 202 42.07 8.92 7.98
CA GLN A 202 41.80 8.70 6.54
C GLN A 202 43.18 8.52 5.82
N PRO A 203 43.28 8.34 4.48
CA PRO A 203 43.09 7.18 3.57
C PRO A 203 44.45 6.57 3.08
N PRO A 204 44.52 5.75 2.00
CA PRO A 204 44.57 6.27 0.61
C PRO A 204 43.85 5.42 -0.46
N ALA A 205 43.82 5.96 -1.68
CA ALA A 205 43.05 5.55 -2.86
C ALA A 205 43.75 4.56 -3.83
N THR A 206 42.95 4.06 -4.80
CA THR A 206 43.29 3.49 -6.14
C THR A 206 43.98 2.11 -6.16
N SER A 207 43.67 1.14 -7.05
CA SER A 207 43.32 1.21 -8.48
C SER A 207 42.62 -0.08 -9.01
N ARG A 208 41.98 0.10 -10.16
CA ARG A 208 41.27 -0.80 -11.11
C ARG A 208 42.00 -2.08 -11.54
N PRO A 209 41.26 -3.11 -11.98
CA PRO A 209 41.60 -3.79 -13.24
C PRO A 209 40.44 -3.83 -14.27
N SER A 210 40.84 -3.91 -15.54
CA SER A 210 40.03 -3.95 -16.75
C SER A 210 39.90 -5.37 -17.31
N SER A 211 38.97 -5.51 -18.28
CA SER A 211 38.76 -6.60 -19.26
C SER A 211 38.05 -7.85 -18.69
N SER A 212 37.06 -8.46 -19.34
CA SER A 212 36.92 -8.74 -20.78
C SER A 212 35.46 -8.82 -21.22
N SER A 213 35.19 -8.31 -22.41
CA SER A 213 33.93 -8.37 -23.17
C SER A 213 33.82 -9.69 -23.94
N GLN A 214 32.69 -10.41 -23.79
CA GLN A 214 32.32 -11.53 -24.67
C GLN A 214 30.97 -11.21 -25.36
N PRO A 215 30.82 -11.45 -26.68
CA PRO A 215 29.61 -11.08 -27.41
C PRO A 215 28.45 -12.06 -27.18
N PRO A 216 27.18 -11.62 -27.26
CA PRO A 216 26.03 -12.52 -27.30
C PRO A 216 25.93 -13.24 -28.66
N ALA A 217 25.69 -14.55 -28.62
CA ALA A 217 25.40 -15.34 -29.81
C ALA A 217 24.00 -15.02 -30.35
N THR A 218 23.92 -14.79 -31.66
CA THR A 218 22.71 -14.56 -32.45
C THR A 218 22.03 -15.89 -32.79
N PRO A 219 20.72 -16.08 -32.53
CA PRO A 219 19.95 -17.10 -33.22
C PRO A 219 19.35 -16.55 -34.52
N ARG A 220 19.47 -17.39 -35.55
CA ARG A 220 19.07 -17.25 -36.95
C ARG A 220 17.55 -17.05 -37.13
N PRO A 221 17.09 -16.33 -38.18
CA PRO A 221 15.68 -16.21 -38.50
C PRO A 221 15.14 -17.52 -39.10
N SER A 222 14.03 -18.03 -38.56
CA SER A 222 13.29 -19.14 -39.14
C SER A 222 11.88 -18.67 -39.51
N SER A 223 11.51 -19.05 -40.73
CA SER A 223 10.37 -18.60 -41.51
C SER A 223 9.02 -18.90 -40.86
N GLN A 224 8.08 -17.96 -41.07
CA GLN A 224 6.71 -17.98 -40.60
C GLN A 224 5.84 -18.99 -41.36
N THR A 225 5.02 -19.73 -40.61
CA THR A 225 3.72 -20.26 -41.05
C THR A 225 2.68 -19.93 -39.96
N PRO A 226 1.42 -19.63 -40.31
CA PRO A 226 0.44 -19.15 -39.36
C PRO A 226 -0.12 -20.32 -38.55
N VAL A 227 0.29 -20.41 -37.29
CA VAL A 227 -0.36 -21.26 -36.29
C VAL A 227 -1.29 -20.39 -35.46
N THR A 228 -2.58 -20.71 -35.49
CA THR A 228 -3.60 -20.16 -34.60
C THR A 228 -3.09 -20.24 -33.16
N SER A 229 -2.73 -19.10 -32.59
CA SER A 229 -2.08 -19.00 -31.29
C SER A 229 -3.03 -19.46 -30.19
N ARG A 230 -2.78 -20.65 -29.66
CA ARG A 230 -3.33 -21.08 -28.37
C ARG A 230 -2.96 -20.03 -27.32
N PRO A 231 -3.91 -19.51 -26.53
CA PRO A 231 -3.60 -18.50 -25.52
C PRO A 231 -2.56 -19.04 -24.53
N THR A 232 -1.51 -18.26 -24.27
CA THR A 232 -0.54 -18.53 -23.21
C THR A 232 -1.23 -18.62 -21.86
N PRO A 233 -0.93 -19.59 -20.99
CA PRO A 233 -1.58 -19.70 -19.68
C PRO A 233 -1.52 -18.39 -18.89
N SER A 234 -2.61 -18.07 -18.23
CA SER A 234 -2.76 -16.86 -17.41
C SER A 234 -1.80 -16.92 -16.21
N THR A 235 -1.17 -15.80 -15.92
CA THR A 235 -0.16 -15.69 -14.86
C THR A 235 -0.78 -15.71 -13.48
N MET A 236 0.03 -15.78 -12.42
CA MET A 236 -0.44 -15.56 -11.05
C MET A 236 -1.25 -14.25 -10.98
N TYR A 237 -2.45 -14.34 -10.43
CA TYR A 237 -3.49 -13.30 -10.36
C TYR A 237 -4.09 -12.82 -11.69
N GLY A 238 -3.72 -13.42 -12.82
CA GLY A 238 -4.38 -13.19 -14.11
C GLY A 238 -5.78 -13.81 -14.16
N GLN A 239 -6.67 -13.23 -14.96
CA GLN A 239 -7.99 -13.79 -15.21
C GLN A 239 -7.86 -15.12 -15.97
N CYS A 240 -8.60 -16.14 -15.55
CA CYS A 240 -8.59 -17.48 -16.13
C CYS A 240 -10.00 -17.98 -16.48
N GLY A 241 -11.00 -17.13 -16.35
CA GLY A 241 -12.38 -17.49 -16.65
C GLY A 241 -13.37 -16.37 -16.32
N GLY A 242 -14.61 -16.61 -16.68
CA GLY A 242 -15.70 -15.65 -16.55
C GLY A 242 -16.55 -15.58 -17.81
N GLN A 243 -17.85 -15.35 -17.65
CA GLN A 243 -18.77 -15.14 -18.75
C GLN A 243 -18.30 -13.95 -19.62
N GLY A 244 -18.13 -14.21 -20.92
CA GLY A 244 -17.62 -13.23 -21.89
C GLY A 244 -16.09 -13.14 -21.98
N TYR A 245 -15.34 -13.85 -21.13
CA TYR A 245 -13.88 -13.88 -21.19
C TYR A 245 -13.38 -14.75 -22.36
N THR A 246 -12.61 -14.15 -23.27
CA THR A 246 -12.03 -14.81 -24.46
C THR A 246 -10.53 -15.07 -24.33
N GLY A 247 -9.95 -14.78 -23.16
CA GLY A 247 -8.53 -14.97 -22.88
C GLY A 247 -8.16 -16.38 -22.39
N PRO A 248 -6.94 -16.57 -21.89
CA PRO A 248 -6.46 -17.88 -21.44
C PRO A 248 -7.26 -18.46 -20.27
N THR A 249 -7.82 -19.65 -20.43
CA THR A 249 -8.61 -20.32 -19.38
C THR A 249 -7.81 -21.27 -18.48
N SER A 250 -6.50 -21.37 -18.72
CA SER A 250 -5.57 -22.19 -17.93
C SER A 250 -4.58 -21.29 -17.20
N CYS A 251 -4.15 -21.70 -16.01
CA CYS A 251 -3.15 -20.98 -15.22
C CYS A 251 -1.74 -21.52 -15.45
N GLN A 252 -0.72 -20.70 -15.18
CA GLN A 252 0.66 -21.18 -15.07
C GLN A 252 0.77 -22.29 -14.01
N GLN A 253 1.82 -23.11 -14.14
CA GLN A 253 2.07 -24.25 -13.24
C GLN A 253 2.14 -23.78 -11.77
N GLY A 254 1.50 -24.54 -10.86
CA GLY A 254 1.44 -24.21 -9.43
C GLY A 254 0.29 -23.26 -9.04
N LEU A 255 -0.63 -22.98 -9.97
CA LEU A 255 -1.79 -22.12 -9.74
C LEU A 255 -3.09 -22.84 -10.10
N VAL A 256 -4.16 -22.50 -9.40
CA VAL A 256 -5.53 -22.96 -9.66
C VAL A 256 -6.40 -21.79 -10.14
N CYS A 257 -7.25 -22.05 -11.12
CA CYS A 257 -8.25 -21.07 -11.56
C CYS A 257 -9.42 -21.06 -10.57
N LYS A 258 -9.48 -20.06 -9.69
CA LYS A 258 -10.53 -19.91 -8.69
C LYS A 258 -11.61 -18.95 -9.20
N GLN A 259 -12.86 -19.40 -9.22
CA GLN A 259 -14.00 -18.57 -9.57
C GLN A 259 -14.38 -17.64 -8.40
N TYR A 260 -14.55 -16.35 -8.69
CA TYR A 260 -15.00 -15.34 -7.72
C TYR A 260 -16.40 -14.82 -8.05
N SER A 261 -16.76 -14.79 -9.33
CA SER A 261 -18.10 -14.43 -9.81
C SER A 261 -18.42 -15.16 -11.11
N PRO A 262 -19.66 -15.10 -11.62
CA PRO A 262 -20.00 -15.63 -12.95
C PRO A 262 -19.15 -15.02 -14.08
N TYR A 263 -18.67 -13.79 -13.90
CA TYR A 263 -17.93 -13.02 -14.90
C TYR A 263 -16.42 -13.00 -14.67
N TYR A 264 -15.93 -13.56 -13.55
CA TYR A 264 -14.52 -13.47 -13.18
C TYR A 264 -14.01 -14.70 -12.40
N SER A 265 -12.95 -15.31 -12.92
CA SER A 265 -12.14 -16.33 -12.27
C SER A 265 -10.67 -15.95 -12.40
N GLN A 266 -9.86 -16.21 -11.38
CA GLN A 266 -8.48 -15.76 -11.29
C GLN A 266 -7.52 -16.90 -10.90
N CYS A 267 -6.33 -16.88 -11.49
CA CYS A 267 -5.25 -17.79 -11.10
C CYS A 267 -4.70 -17.42 -9.73
N VAL A 268 -4.80 -18.32 -8.76
CA VAL A 268 -4.27 -18.14 -7.41
C VAL A 268 -3.40 -19.35 -7.03
N PRO A 269 -2.53 -19.26 -6.01
CA PRO A 269 -1.78 -20.42 -5.53
C PRO A 269 -2.71 -21.60 -5.25
N SER A 270 -2.34 -22.78 -5.75
CA SER A 270 -3.06 -24.06 -5.55
C SER A 270 -3.03 -24.54 -4.11
#